data_AF-A0A7J4JGC9-F1
#
_entry.id   AF-A0A7J4JGC9-F1
#
_cell.length_a   1.000
_cell.length_b   1.000
_cell.length_c   1.000
_cell.angle_alpha   90.00
_cell.angle_beta   90.00
_cell.angle_gamma   90.00
#
_symmetry.space_group_name_H-M   'P 1'
#
loop_
_entity.id
_entity.type
_entity.pdbx_description
1 polymer ?
#
loop_
_entity_poly.entity_id
_entity_poly.type
_entity_poly.pdbx_seq_one_letter_code
_entity_poly.pdbx_strand_id
1 'polypeptide(L)'
;MALELVPLVVNTVFDLLRLSALTVLPAFVLALLTNALRKRLAAGFQWTWLKSALVALFLVAFALINLVYWPDWLSTLGKATYGEIPPEFRPTLPETVFGYVMVEARLLFVALVLALLALPLAFTALYWKEHCQRKWGLRGWLSTLAGLYCTLFLAWAVVLLVFPWSITGILYLVYFGLG
;
A
#
# COMPACT_ATOMS: atom_id res chain seq x y z
N MET A 1 -3.99 20.67 -31.86
CA MET A 1 -4.23 19.26 -31.46
C MET A 1 -2.93 18.44 -31.48
N ALA A 2 -2.26 18.20 -32.62
CA ALA A 2 -0.99 17.45 -32.65
C ALA A 2 0.16 18.13 -31.85
N LEU A 3 0.23 19.46 -31.87
CA LEU A 3 1.25 20.23 -31.15
C LEU A 3 1.11 20.17 -29.61
N GLU A 4 -0.09 19.87 -29.10
CA GLU A 4 -0.35 19.74 -27.66
C GLU A 4 -0.24 18.28 -27.17
N LEU A 5 -0.34 17.30 -28.09
CA LEU A 5 -0.18 15.88 -27.78
C LEU A 5 1.27 15.52 -27.47
N VAL A 6 2.24 16.13 -28.17
CA VAL A 6 3.67 15.89 -27.93
C VAL A 6 4.09 16.25 -26.50
N PRO A 7 3.85 17.48 -25.99
CA PRO A 7 4.22 17.82 -24.62
C PRO A 7 3.44 16.99 -23.59
N LEU A 8 2.17 16.66 -23.85
CA LEU A 8 1.38 15.81 -22.96
C LEU A 8 1.98 14.39 -22.81
N VAL A 9 2.34 13.76 -23.93
CA VAL A 9 2.96 12.42 -23.93
C VAL A 9 4.33 12.45 -23.25
N VAL A 10 5.15 13.46 -23.56
CA VAL A 10 6.48 13.62 -22.96
C VAL A 10 6.37 13.82 -21.44
N ASN A 11 5.48 14.70 -20.98
CA ASN A 11 5.26 14.93 -19.55
C ASN A 11 4.76 13.67 -18.85
N THR A 12 3.84 12.92 -19.47
CA THR A 12 3.31 11.68 -18.89
C THR A 12 4.41 10.63 -18.73
N VAL A 13 5.26 10.44 -19.76
CA VAL A 13 6.41 9.52 -19.67
C VAL A 13 7.40 9.97 -18.60
N PHE A 14 7.66 11.27 -18.51
CA PHE A 14 8.54 11.83 -17.49
C PHE A 14 7.99 11.62 -16.08
N ASP A 15 6.69 11.84 -15.88
CA ASP A 15 6.00 11.61 -14.60
C ASP A 15 6.04 10.13 -14.22
N LEU A 16 5.84 9.21 -15.17
CA LEU A 16 5.97 7.77 -14.94
C LEU A 16 7.37 7.38 -14.45
N LEU A 17 8.41 7.86 -15.12
CA LEU A 17 9.80 7.60 -14.74
C LEU A 17 10.11 8.20 -13.35
N ARG A 18 9.67 9.43 -13.10
CA ARG A 18 9.91 10.12 -11.83
C ARG A 18 9.19 9.44 -10.67
N LEU A 19 7.91 9.11 -10.82
CA LEU A 19 7.10 8.50 -9.77
C LEU A 19 7.57 7.07 -9.46
N SER A 20 7.89 6.28 -10.49
CA SER A 20 8.46 4.94 -10.28
C SER A 20 9.83 5.00 -9.58
N ALA A 21 10.70 5.95 -9.96
CA ALA A 21 11.99 6.15 -9.28
C ALA A 21 11.82 6.61 -7.82
N LEU A 22 10.88 7.52 -7.54
CA LEU A 22 10.62 8.00 -6.18
C LEU A 22 10.08 6.89 -5.27
N THR A 23 9.20 6.04 -5.81
CA THR A 23 8.50 5.01 -5.04
C THR A 23 9.25 3.69 -4.94
N VAL A 24 10.31 3.46 -5.72
CA VAL A 24 11.04 2.18 -5.72
C VAL A 24 11.76 1.89 -4.40
N LEU A 25 12.37 2.89 -3.79
CA LEU A 25 13.10 2.72 -2.52
C LEU A 25 12.17 2.32 -1.36
N PRO A 26 11.07 3.05 -1.07
CA PRO A 26 10.14 2.62 -0.03
C PRO A 26 9.50 1.27 -0.37
N ALA A 27 9.12 1.03 -1.63
CA ALA A 27 8.58 -0.26 -2.05
C ALA A 27 9.59 -1.41 -1.86
N PHE A 28 10.89 -1.15 -2.05
CA PHE A 28 11.94 -2.14 -1.82
C PHE A 28 12.05 -2.52 -0.35
N VAL A 29 12.01 -1.55 0.56
CA VAL A 29 12.01 -1.82 2.01
C VAL A 29 10.78 -2.65 2.39
N LEU A 30 9.60 -2.27 1.90
CA LEU A 30 8.37 -3.02 2.14
C LEU A 30 8.41 -4.44 1.54
N ALA A 31 9.00 -4.60 0.36
CA ALA A 31 9.18 -5.91 -0.27
C ALA A 31 10.12 -6.82 0.53
N LEU A 32 11.18 -6.26 1.13
CA LEU A 32 12.06 -7.01 2.03
C LEU A 32 11.32 -7.48 3.28
N LEU A 33 10.57 -6.58 3.94
CA LEU A 33 9.76 -6.90 5.12
C LEU A 33 8.71 -7.97 4.80
N THR A 34 7.97 -7.77 3.71
CA THR A 34 6.92 -8.70 3.26
C THR A 34 7.51 -10.07 2.93
N ASN A 35 8.64 -10.13 2.23
CA ASN A 35 9.26 -11.41 1.89
C ASN A 35 9.85 -12.12 3.13
N ALA A 36 10.39 -11.38 4.10
CA ALA A 36 10.84 -11.94 5.37
C ALA A 36 9.66 -12.56 6.15
N LEU A 37 8.55 -11.83 6.26
CA LEU A 37 7.33 -12.31 6.91
C LEU A 37 6.75 -13.53 6.19
N ARG A 38 6.64 -13.48 4.86
CA ARG A 38 6.18 -14.60 4.03
C ARG A 38 7.01 -15.86 4.26
N LYS A 39 8.34 -15.76 4.29
CA LYS A 39 9.22 -16.91 4.56
C LYS A 39 8.96 -17.54 5.93
N ARG A 40 8.76 -16.71 6.96
CA ARG A 40 8.42 -17.17 8.31
C ARG A 40 7.07 -17.89 8.33
N LEU A 41 6.05 -17.32 7.70
CA LEU A 41 4.73 -17.95 7.58
C LEU A 41 4.77 -19.27 6.80
N ALA A 42 5.49 -19.31 5.68
CA ALA A 42 5.62 -20.52 4.87
C ALA A 42 6.35 -21.64 5.62
N ALA A 43 7.40 -21.31 6.39
CA ALA A 43 8.14 -22.28 7.18
C ALA A 43 7.31 -22.83 8.36
N GLY A 44 6.55 -21.96 9.06
CA GLY A 44 5.75 -22.38 10.21
C GLY A 44 4.51 -23.19 9.86
N PHE A 45 3.84 -22.85 8.75
CA PHE A 45 2.54 -23.45 8.39
C PHE A 45 2.56 -24.33 7.13
N GLN A 46 3.73 -24.53 6.50
CA GLN A 46 3.88 -25.27 5.23
C GLN A 46 2.95 -24.75 4.10
N TRP A 47 2.65 -23.46 4.13
CA TRP A 47 1.74 -22.85 3.16
C TRP A 47 2.36 -22.67 1.78
N THR A 48 1.50 -22.69 0.75
CA THR A 48 1.90 -22.33 -0.61
C THR A 48 2.38 -20.89 -0.67
N TRP A 49 3.16 -20.57 -1.71
CA TRP A 49 3.65 -19.20 -1.93
C TRP A 49 2.51 -18.19 -1.97
N LEU A 50 1.40 -18.50 -2.66
CA LEU A 50 0.24 -17.62 -2.80
C LEU A 50 -0.40 -17.28 -1.44
N LYS A 51 -0.68 -18.31 -0.62
CA LYS A 51 -1.31 -18.13 0.70
C LYS A 51 -0.41 -17.31 1.62
N SER A 52 0.86 -17.69 1.72
CA SER A 52 1.83 -16.96 2.54
C SER A 52 2.07 -15.54 2.07
N ALA A 53 2.06 -15.28 0.75
CA ALA A 53 2.22 -13.94 0.19
C ALA A 53 1.01 -13.06 0.48
N LEU A 54 -0.22 -13.58 0.29
CA LEU A 54 -1.44 -12.86 0.58
C LEU A 54 -1.53 -12.46 2.05
N VAL A 55 -1.26 -13.39 2.98
CA VAL A 55 -1.27 -13.09 4.42
C VAL A 55 -0.16 -12.11 4.79
N ALA A 56 1.05 -12.25 4.22
CA ALA A 56 2.13 -11.31 4.49
C ALA A 56 1.80 -9.89 3.99
N LEU A 57 1.25 -9.77 2.77
CA LEU A 57 0.80 -8.50 2.21
C LEU A 57 -0.31 -7.87 3.06
N PHE A 58 -1.28 -8.67 3.50
CA PHE A 58 -2.35 -8.24 4.40
C PHE A 58 -1.80 -7.68 5.70
N LEU A 59 -0.92 -8.42 6.38
CA LEU A 59 -0.35 -7.97 7.66
C LEU A 59 0.50 -6.70 7.52
N VAL A 60 1.30 -6.60 6.45
CA VAL A 60 2.11 -5.40 6.19
C VAL A 60 1.22 -4.20 5.84
N ALA A 61 0.19 -4.39 5.00
CA ALA A 61 -0.76 -3.34 4.67
C ALA A 61 -1.54 -2.86 5.91
N PHE A 62 -2.03 -3.80 6.72
CA PHE A 62 -2.75 -3.50 7.95
C PHE A 62 -1.88 -2.74 8.95
N ALA A 63 -0.61 -3.15 9.12
CA ALA A 63 0.34 -2.46 10.00
C ALA A 63 0.67 -1.04 9.49
N LEU A 64 0.84 -0.86 8.17
CA LEU A 64 1.10 0.46 7.58
C LEU A 64 -0.09 1.40 7.73
N ILE A 65 -1.30 0.92 7.44
CA ILE A 65 -2.52 1.72 7.61
C ILE A 65 -2.66 2.13 9.07
N ASN A 66 -2.49 1.20 10.01
CA ASN A 66 -2.51 1.50 11.44
C ASN A 66 -1.45 2.51 11.83
N LEU A 67 -0.21 2.39 11.35
CA LEU A 67 0.87 3.34 11.64
C LEU A 67 0.51 4.77 11.19
N VAL A 68 -0.18 4.91 10.06
CA VAL A 68 -0.64 6.21 9.55
C VAL A 68 -1.84 6.74 10.34
N TYR A 69 -2.74 5.86 10.80
CA TYR A 69 -3.98 6.24 11.50
C TYR A 69 -3.78 6.49 13.00
N TRP A 70 -2.77 5.88 13.62
CA TRP A 70 -2.51 5.95 15.06
C TRP A 70 -2.29 7.38 15.59
N PRO A 71 -1.57 8.29 14.90
CA PRO A 71 -1.39 9.67 15.36
C PRO A 71 -2.71 10.44 15.48
N ASP A 72 -3.64 10.27 14.53
CA ASP A 72 -4.95 10.91 14.57
C ASP A 72 -5.80 10.35 15.71
N TRP A 73 -5.72 9.04 15.97
CA TRP A 73 -6.36 8.40 17.12
C TRP A 73 -5.76 8.87 18.47
N LEU A 74 -4.44 8.92 18.59
CA LEU A 74 -3.78 9.46 19.79
C LEU A 74 -4.13 10.94 20.00
N SER A 75 -4.26 11.70 18.91
CA SER A 75 -4.71 13.09 18.98
C SER A 75 -6.17 13.22 19.41
N THR A 76 -7.06 12.28 19.08
CA THR A 76 -8.46 12.30 19.54
C THR A 76 -8.59 11.89 21.00
N LEU A 77 -7.77 10.96 21.47
CA LEU A 77 -7.62 10.69 22.91
C LEU A 77 -7.05 11.91 23.67
N GLY A 78 -6.10 12.62 23.06
CA GLY A 78 -5.49 13.84 23.61
C GLY A 78 -6.35 15.10 23.47
N LYS A 79 -7.29 15.17 22.51
CA LYS A 79 -8.22 16.31 22.31
C LYS A 79 -9.30 16.39 23.37
N ALA A 80 -9.44 15.37 24.24
CA ALA A 80 -10.11 15.54 25.53
C ALA A 80 -9.46 16.65 26.40
N THR A 81 -8.25 17.11 26.04
CA THR A 81 -7.46 18.12 26.76
C THR A 81 -7.52 19.52 26.12
N TYR A 82 -8.07 19.70 24.91
CA TYR A 82 -8.12 20.99 24.21
C TYR A 82 -9.56 21.39 23.87
N GLY A 83 -10.23 22.01 24.86
CA GLY A 83 -11.58 22.56 24.73
C GLY A 83 -12.62 21.61 25.30
N GLU A 84 -13.24 22.01 26.42
CA GLU A 84 -14.22 21.23 27.16
C GLU A 84 -15.43 20.90 26.27
N ILE A 85 -15.48 19.67 25.75
CA ILE A 85 -16.73 19.09 25.25
C ILE A 85 -17.70 19.09 26.44
N PRO A 86 -18.89 19.71 26.33
CA PRO A 86 -19.87 19.71 27.41
C PRO A 86 -20.13 18.27 27.86
N PRO A 87 -20.30 18.00 29.17
CA PRO A 87 -20.43 16.63 29.70
C PRO A 87 -21.48 15.79 28.96
N GLU A 88 -22.52 16.43 28.45
CA GLU A 88 -23.64 15.85 27.69
C GLU A 88 -23.23 15.28 26.33
N PHE A 89 -22.14 15.77 25.73
CA PHE A 89 -21.62 15.32 24.42
C PHE A 89 -20.34 14.50 24.56
N ARG A 90 -19.90 14.19 25.78
CA ARG A 90 -18.75 13.32 25.99
C ARG A 90 -19.16 11.89 25.68
N PRO A 91 -18.50 11.20 24.73
CA PRO A 91 -18.83 9.82 24.43
C PRO A 91 -18.60 8.97 25.67
N THR A 92 -19.52 8.05 25.95
CA THR A 92 -19.32 7.09 27.02
C THR A 92 -18.16 6.14 26.67
N LEU A 93 -17.56 5.48 27.68
CA LEU A 93 -16.52 4.47 27.42
C LEU A 93 -17.00 3.38 26.43
N PRO A 94 -18.22 2.84 26.54
CA PRO A 94 -18.76 1.91 25.54
C PRO A 94 -18.84 2.49 24.13
N GLU A 95 -19.29 3.74 23.97
CA GLU A 95 -19.38 4.41 22.65
C GLU A 95 -18.00 4.62 22.03
N THR A 96 -17.01 4.96 22.85
CA THR A 96 -15.62 5.15 22.40
C THR A 96 -15.01 3.82 21.95
N VAL A 97 -15.21 2.76 22.72
CA VAL A 97 -14.74 1.40 22.37
C VAL A 97 -15.45 0.89 21.11
N PHE A 98 -16.76 1.10 21.01
CA PHE A 98 -17.54 0.71 19.83
C PHE A 98 -17.06 1.44 18.57
N GLY A 99 -16.85 2.76 18.66
CA GLY A 99 -16.26 3.55 17.58
C GLY A 99 -14.90 3.03 17.15
N TYR A 100 -14.03 2.70 18.11
CA TYR A 100 -12.71 2.12 17.82
C TYR A 100 -12.81 0.77 17.10
N VAL A 101 -13.67 -0.14 17.57
CA VAL A 101 -13.85 -1.46 16.94
C VAL A 101 -14.36 -1.31 15.50
N MET A 102 -15.27 -0.38 15.24
CA MET A 102 -15.77 -0.13 13.89
C MET A 102 -14.69 0.44 12.96
N VAL A 103 -13.85 1.35 13.46
CA VAL A 103 -12.69 1.84 12.71
C VAL A 103 -11.73 0.69 12.39
N GLU A 104 -11.35 -0.14 13.36
CA GLU A 104 -10.46 -1.27 13.13
C GLU A 104 -11.04 -2.30 12.15
N ALA A 105 -12.33 -2.61 12.24
CA ALA A 105 -13.02 -3.49 11.29
C ALA A 105 -12.93 -2.94 9.86
N ARG A 106 -13.07 -1.61 9.69
CA ARG A 106 -12.86 -0.94 8.40
C ARG A 106 -11.41 -1.03 7.94
N LEU A 107 -10.43 -0.76 8.80
CA LEU A 107 -9.02 -0.82 8.44
C LEU A 107 -8.61 -2.25 8.04
N LEU A 108 -9.17 -3.27 8.68
CA LEU A 108 -9.00 -4.68 8.30
C LEU A 108 -9.55 -4.93 6.88
N PHE A 109 -10.75 -4.44 6.57
CA PHE A 109 -11.33 -4.58 5.24
C PHE A 109 -10.48 -3.88 4.16
N VAL A 110 -10.04 -2.65 4.42
CA VAL A 110 -9.19 -1.89 3.50
C VAL A 110 -7.83 -2.59 3.29
N ALA A 111 -7.22 -3.10 4.36
CA ALA A 111 -5.97 -3.86 4.27
C ALA A 111 -6.13 -5.12 3.39
N LEU A 112 -7.28 -5.80 3.49
CA LEU A 112 -7.59 -6.95 2.63
C LEU A 112 -7.70 -6.54 1.15
N VAL A 113 -8.41 -5.46 0.85
CA VAL A 113 -8.52 -4.93 -0.52
C VAL A 113 -7.14 -4.58 -1.07
N LEU A 114 -6.31 -3.85 -0.30
CA LEU A 114 -4.95 -3.50 -0.72
C LEU A 114 -4.06 -4.74 -0.92
N ALA A 115 -4.17 -5.76 -0.06
CA ALA A 115 -3.42 -7.00 -0.21
C ALA A 115 -3.80 -7.75 -1.50
N LEU A 116 -5.08 -7.78 -1.84
CA LEU A 116 -5.57 -8.37 -3.08
C LEU A 116 -5.09 -7.60 -4.32
N LEU A 117 -5.06 -6.28 -4.25
CA LEU A 117 -4.52 -5.43 -5.33
C LEU A 117 -2.99 -5.54 -5.46
N ALA A 118 -2.28 -5.70 -4.34
CA ALA A 118 -0.82 -5.84 -4.32
C ALA A 118 -0.34 -7.23 -4.78
N LEU A 119 -1.19 -8.25 -4.68
CA LEU A 119 -0.86 -9.62 -5.07
C LEU A 119 -0.45 -9.78 -6.55
N PRO A 120 -1.22 -9.30 -7.55
CA PRO A 120 -0.80 -9.34 -8.96
C PRO A 120 0.48 -8.51 -9.18
N LEU A 121 0.66 -7.40 -8.48
CA LEU A 121 1.89 -6.61 -8.55
C LEU A 121 3.09 -7.43 -8.03
N ALA A 122 2.94 -8.16 -6.94
CA ALA A 122 4.00 -9.05 -6.43
C ALA A 122 4.41 -10.13 -7.44
N PHE A 123 3.44 -10.68 -8.20
CA PHE A 123 3.73 -11.60 -9.29
C PHE A 123 4.52 -10.94 -10.42
N THR A 124 4.11 -9.76 -10.88
CA THR A 124 4.85 -9.04 -11.92
C THR A 124 6.27 -8.69 -11.48
N ALA A 125 6.47 -8.35 -10.20
CA ALA A 125 7.79 -8.03 -9.66
C ALA A 125 8.72 -9.25 -9.65
N LEU A 126 8.18 -10.43 -9.32
CA LEU A 126 8.89 -11.70 -9.44
C LEU A 126 9.26 -12.02 -10.88
N TYR A 127 8.31 -11.86 -11.81
CA TYR A 127 8.54 -12.07 -13.23
C TYR A 127 9.68 -11.19 -13.75
N TRP A 128 9.62 -9.87 -13.48
CA TRP A 128 10.67 -8.95 -13.92
C TRP A 128 12.01 -9.22 -13.27
N LYS A 129 12.02 -9.58 -11.99
CA LYS A 129 13.24 -10.00 -11.30
C LYS A 129 13.89 -11.19 -12.00
N GLU A 130 13.14 -12.24 -12.30
CA GLU A 130 13.67 -13.42 -13.01
C GLU A 130 14.12 -13.05 -14.43
N HIS A 131 13.38 -12.20 -15.13
CA HIS A 131 13.75 -11.72 -16.45
C HIS A 131 15.08 -10.96 -16.43
N CYS A 132 15.26 -10.03 -15.48
CA CYS A 132 16.49 -9.29 -15.28
C CYS A 132 17.68 -10.19 -14.90
N GLN A 133 17.45 -11.22 -14.08
CA GLN A 133 18.47 -12.21 -13.74
C GLN A 133 18.95 -13.00 -14.97
N ARG A 134 18.01 -13.47 -15.80
CA ARG A 134 18.33 -14.30 -16.97
C ARG A 134 18.93 -13.50 -18.12
N LYS A 135 18.38 -12.32 -18.42
CA LYS A 135 18.77 -11.54 -19.59
C LYS A 135 19.96 -10.60 -19.32
N TRP A 136 20.09 -10.07 -18.09
CA TRP A 136 21.10 -9.05 -17.76
C TRP A 136 22.10 -9.54 -16.71
N GLY A 137 21.96 -10.77 -16.20
CA GLY A 137 22.87 -11.34 -15.22
C GLY A 137 22.86 -10.64 -13.85
N LEU A 138 21.89 -9.76 -13.58
CA LEU A 138 21.79 -9.05 -12.31
C LEU A 138 21.57 -10.05 -11.16
N ARG A 139 22.30 -9.92 -10.05
CA ARG A 139 22.18 -10.85 -8.91
C ARG A 139 21.74 -10.12 -7.64
N GLY A 140 21.10 -10.89 -6.74
CA GLY A 140 20.73 -10.43 -5.40
C GLY A 140 19.77 -9.23 -5.38
N TRP A 141 20.14 -8.19 -4.64
CA TRP A 141 19.32 -7.00 -4.38
C TRP A 141 19.08 -6.15 -5.64
N LEU A 142 20.06 -6.05 -6.54
CA LEU A 142 19.94 -5.30 -7.80
C LEU A 142 18.83 -5.84 -8.70
N SER A 143 18.73 -7.17 -8.83
CA SER A 143 17.63 -7.80 -9.59
C SER A 143 16.25 -7.55 -8.98
N THR A 144 16.20 -7.40 -7.66
CA THR A 144 14.94 -7.15 -6.94
C THR A 144 14.52 -5.68 -7.07
N LEU A 145 15.46 -4.74 -7.02
CA LEU A 145 15.22 -3.33 -7.32
C LEU A 145 14.76 -3.11 -8.75
N ALA A 146 15.44 -3.71 -9.73
CA ALA A 146 15.05 -3.61 -11.14
C ALA A 146 13.64 -4.20 -11.37
N GLY A 147 13.35 -5.38 -10.80
CA GLY A 147 12.04 -5.99 -10.88
C GLY A 147 10.92 -5.12 -10.30
N LEU A 148 11.16 -4.52 -9.13
CA LEU A 148 10.22 -3.60 -8.51
C LEU A 148 10.04 -2.31 -9.30
N TYR A 149 11.12 -1.74 -9.86
CA TYR A 149 11.04 -0.55 -10.70
C TYR A 149 10.14 -0.78 -11.92
N CYS A 150 10.33 -1.90 -12.63
CA CYS A 150 9.49 -2.26 -13.78
C CYS A 150 8.02 -2.46 -13.38
N THR A 151 7.76 -3.12 -12.25
CA THR A 151 6.40 -3.27 -11.73
C THR A 151 5.77 -1.95 -11.32
N LEU A 152 6.51 -1.05 -10.67
CA LEU A 152 6.00 0.26 -10.27
C LEU A 152 5.76 1.16 -11.49
N PHE A 153 6.61 1.09 -12.51
CA PHE A 153 6.37 1.78 -13.77
C PHE A 153 5.04 1.35 -14.40
N LEU A 154 4.77 0.04 -14.43
CA LEU A 154 3.49 -0.50 -14.91
C LEU A 154 2.32 -0.09 -14.01
N ALA A 155 2.49 -0.15 -12.69
CA ALA A 155 1.46 0.27 -11.74
C ALA A 155 1.09 1.75 -11.92
N TRP A 156 2.08 2.63 -12.02
CA TRP A 156 1.87 4.05 -12.27
C TRP A 156 1.27 4.31 -13.65
N ALA A 157 1.63 3.52 -14.68
CA ALA A 157 0.99 3.62 -16.00
C ALA A 157 -0.50 3.30 -15.92
N VAL A 158 -0.88 2.24 -15.19
CA VAL A 158 -2.30 1.91 -14.96
C VAL A 158 -3.00 3.01 -14.18
N VAL A 159 -2.38 3.52 -13.11
CA VAL A 159 -2.95 4.59 -12.28
C VAL A 159 -3.15 5.86 -13.10
N LEU A 160 -2.13 6.36 -13.81
CA LEU A 160 -2.23 7.65 -14.51
C LEU A 160 -3.08 7.58 -15.78
N LEU A 161 -3.08 6.45 -16.50
CA LEU A 161 -3.72 6.36 -17.82
C LEU A 161 -5.10 5.71 -17.78
N VAL A 162 -5.33 4.74 -16.88
CA VAL A 162 -6.55 3.93 -16.86
C VAL A 162 -7.45 4.31 -15.69
N PHE A 163 -6.88 4.48 -14.50
CA PHE A 163 -7.64 4.74 -13.27
C PHE A 163 -7.05 5.91 -12.46
N PRO A 164 -7.09 7.16 -12.97
CA PRO A 164 -6.49 8.32 -12.29
C PRO A 164 -7.10 8.60 -10.92
N TRP A 165 -8.37 8.25 -10.73
CA TRP A 165 -9.09 8.39 -9.46
C TRP A 165 -8.84 7.25 -8.46
N SER A 166 -7.99 6.28 -8.78
CA SER A 166 -7.70 5.15 -7.88
C SER A 166 -7.03 5.61 -6.58
N ILE A 167 -6.13 6.59 -6.64
CA ILE A 167 -5.45 7.12 -5.45
C ILE A 167 -6.45 7.78 -4.51
N THR A 168 -7.30 8.68 -5.04
CA THR A 168 -8.34 9.34 -4.26
C THR A 168 -9.36 8.35 -3.72
N GLY A 169 -9.73 7.32 -4.50
CA GLY A 169 -10.61 6.24 -4.05
C GLY A 169 -10.02 5.43 -2.90
N ILE A 170 -8.73 5.08 -2.95
CA ILE A 170 -8.04 4.38 -1.85
C ILE A 170 -7.98 5.26 -0.60
N LEU A 171 -7.63 6.54 -0.74
CA LEU A 171 -7.61 7.48 0.38
C LEU A 171 -9.03 7.63 0.98
N TYR A 172 -10.05 7.77 0.14
CA TYR A 172 -11.42 7.83 0.59
C TYR A 172 -11.83 6.56 1.35
N LEU A 173 -11.45 5.38 0.86
CA LEU A 173 -11.71 4.12 1.56
C LEU A 173 -11.03 4.06 2.93
N VAL A 174 -9.78 4.52 3.03
CA VAL A 174 -9.02 4.55 4.29
C VAL A 174 -9.65 5.51 5.31
N TYR A 175 -10.05 6.72 4.89
CA TYR A 175 -10.54 7.75 5.82
C TYR A 175 -12.06 7.72 6.05
N PHE A 176 -12.84 7.40 5.02
CA PHE A 176 -14.30 7.58 4.97
C PHE A 176 -15.09 6.32 4.56
N GLY A 177 -14.43 5.23 4.15
CA GLY A 177 -15.06 4.15 3.37
C GLY A 177 -16.18 3.32 4.01
N LEU A 178 -16.50 3.50 5.28
CA LEU A 178 -17.57 2.79 6.01
C LEU A 178 -18.07 3.64 7.20
N GLY A 179 -18.48 4.88 6.93
CA GLY A 179 -19.10 5.79 7.91
C GLY A 179 -20.52 6.13 7.53
#